data_AF-A0A6B2RY22-F1
#
_entry.id   AF-A0A6B2RY22-F1
#
_cell.length_a   1.000
_cell.length_b   1.000
_cell.length_c   1.000
_cell.angle_alpha   90.00
_cell.angle_beta   90.00
_cell.angle_gamma   90.00
#
_symmetry.space_group_name_H-M   'P 1'
#
loop_
_entity.id
_entity.type
_entity.pdbx_description
1 polymer ?
#
loop_
_entity_poly.entity_id
_entity_poly.type
_entity_poly.pdbx_seq_one_letter_code
_entity_poly.pdbx_strand_id
1 'polypeptide(L)'
;MTARWAAGLTAAAVVALALVGTGARPASAASGCPGHLVRSVSFATGQLKVYRSGQSVCAVTLAKHPGARRQMSVQLQARGGRPVSDSGRFTRLAGPVRVRAVHRCVRAVGAVSGRKGASGWFLC
;
A
#
# COMPACT_ATOMS: atom_id res chain seq x y z
N MET A 1 -45.22 14.76 -55.74
CA MET A 1 -44.92 15.94 -54.90
C MET A 1 -46.09 16.20 -53.96
N THR A 2 -45.92 15.89 -52.67
CA THR A 2 -46.44 16.60 -51.48
C THR A 2 -46.29 15.70 -50.26
N ALA A 3 -45.50 16.17 -49.29
CA ALA A 3 -45.14 15.48 -48.06
C ALA A 3 -46.25 15.61 -47.01
N ARG A 4 -46.55 14.51 -46.30
CA ARG A 4 -47.41 14.53 -45.10
C ARG A 4 -46.89 13.52 -44.08
N TRP A 5 -45.97 13.95 -43.22
CA TRP A 5 -45.65 13.22 -42.00
C TRP A 5 -46.05 14.10 -40.82
N ALA A 6 -47.15 13.71 -40.18
CA ALA A 6 -47.66 14.29 -38.95
C ALA A 6 -47.67 13.18 -37.89
N ALA A 7 -46.90 13.38 -36.83
CA ALA A 7 -47.06 12.82 -35.48
C ALA A 7 -45.81 13.28 -34.72
N GLY A 8 -45.84 13.97 -33.60
CA GLY A 8 -46.86 14.08 -32.57
C GLY A 8 -46.07 14.10 -31.25
N LEU A 9 -46.34 15.11 -30.40
CA LEU A 9 -45.60 15.41 -29.18
C LEU A 9 -45.68 14.30 -28.12
N THR A 10 -44.57 14.00 -27.42
CA THR A 10 -44.51 13.56 -26.00
C THR A 10 -43.14 13.98 -25.44
N ALA A 11 -43.02 15.00 -24.58
CA ALA A 11 -43.27 14.99 -23.13
C ALA A 11 -42.30 14.10 -22.32
N ALA A 12 -41.33 14.77 -21.67
CA ALA A 12 -40.73 14.47 -20.38
C ALA A 12 -40.07 13.10 -20.10
N ALA A 13 -38.77 13.12 -19.76
CA ALA A 13 -38.28 12.74 -18.43
C ALA A 13 -36.75 12.92 -18.36
N VAL A 14 -36.32 13.80 -17.47
CA VAL A 14 -34.92 13.98 -17.09
C VAL A 14 -34.55 12.79 -16.22
N VAL A 15 -33.75 11.84 -16.72
CA VAL A 15 -33.15 10.81 -15.87
C VAL A 15 -31.70 11.22 -15.62
N ALA A 16 -31.52 11.98 -14.55
CA ALA A 16 -30.22 12.19 -13.94
C ALA A 16 -29.77 10.86 -13.33
N LEU A 17 -28.93 10.11 -14.04
CA LEU A 17 -28.22 8.97 -13.48
C LEU A 17 -27.17 9.50 -12.48
N ALA A 18 -27.58 9.64 -11.22
CA ALA A 18 -26.66 9.73 -10.10
C ALA A 18 -25.95 8.38 -9.98
N LEU A 19 -24.80 8.24 -10.65
CA LEU A 19 -23.88 7.15 -10.37
C LEU A 19 -23.36 7.34 -8.95
N VAL A 20 -23.99 6.58 -8.05
CA VAL A 20 -23.60 6.33 -6.67
C VAL A 20 -22.08 6.21 -6.59
N GLY A 21 -21.49 7.08 -5.78
CA GLY A 21 -20.05 7.16 -5.59
C GLY A 21 -19.47 5.80 -5.24
N THR A 22 -18.70 5.23 -6.15
CA THR A 22 -17.67 4.29 -5.74
C THR A 22 -16.63 5.14 -5.02
N GLY A 23 -16.67 5.09 -3.68
CA GLY A 23 -15.66 5.68 -2.83
C GLY A 23 -14.31 5.09 -3.23
N ALA A 24 -13.62 5.77 -4.14
CA ALA A 24 -12.21 5.59 -4.39
C ALA A 24 -11.53 6.01 -3.09
N ARG A 25 -11.43 5.06 -2.14
CA ARG A 25 -10.49 5.17 -1.03
C ARG A 25 -9.19 5.60 -1.66
N PRO A 26 -8.57 6.72 -1.22
CA PRO A 26 -7.35 7.19 -1.84
C PRO A 26 -6.42 5.99 -1.89
N ALA A 27 -6.01 5.61 -3.10
CA ALA A 27 -4.90 4.73 -3.31
C ALA A 27 -3.71 5.51 -2.75
N SER A 28 -3.53 5.41 -1.42
CA SER A 28 -2.32 5.82 -0.75
C SER A 28 -1.25 5.16 -1.58
N ALA A 29 -0.44 5.94 -2.30
CA ALA A 29 0.64 5.44 -3.13
C ALA A 29 1.58 4.66 -2.19
N ALA A 30 1.23 3.40 -1.96
CA ALA A 30 1.73 2.57 -0.88
C ALA A 30 3.05 1.97 -1.30
N SER A 31 3.89 2.76 -1.97
CA SER A 31 5.32 2.47 -2.11
C SER A 31 5.62 1.04 -2.62
N GLY A 32 4.71 0.46 -3.44
CA GLY A 32 4.82 -0.89 -4.00
C GLY A 32 4.12 -2.03 -3.23
N CYS A 33 3.53 -1.80 -2.05
CA CYS A 33 2.81 -2.83 -1.29
C CYS A 33 1.29 -2.77 -1.51
N PRO A 34 0.64 -3.85 -1.96
CA PRO A 34 -0.82 -3.92 -2.03
C PRO A 34 -1.43 -4.16 -0.64
N GLY A 35 -2.72 -3.80 -0.49
CA GLY A 35 -3.52 -4.10 0.70
C GLY A 35 -3.62 -2.94 1.69
N HIS A 36 -4.04 -3.25 2.91
CA HIS A 36 -4.24 -2.25 3.98
C HIS A 36 -3.06 -2.21 4.93
N LEU A 37 -2.78 -1.03 5.49
CA LEU A 37 -1.72 -0.84 6.48
C LEU A 37 -2.13 -1.53 7.80
N VAL A 38 -1.30 -2.47 8.26
CA VAL A 38 -1.54 -3.22 9.51
C VAL A 38 -0.58 -2.83 10.62
N ARG A 39 0.59 -2.31 10.27
CA ARG A 39 1.57 -1.83 11.25
C ARG A 39 2.41 -0.71 10.66
N SER A 40 2.66 0.30 11.48
CA SER A 40 3.61 1.38 11.18
C SER A 40 4.51 1.58 12.37
N VAL A 41 5.81 1.72 12.13
CA VAL A 41 6.82 2.02 13.14
C VAL A 41 7.66 3.18 12.64
N SER A 42 7.49 4.35 13.25
CA SER A 42 8.32 5.52 13.02
C SER A 42 9.61 5.44 13.86
N PHE A 43 10.71 5.90 13.27
CA PHE A 43 11.99 6.06 13.96
C PHE A 43 12.68 7.34 13.45
N ALA A 44 13.79 7.72 14.07
CA ALA A 44 14.41 9.04 13.89
C ALA A 44 14.62 9.46 12.42
N THR A 45 15.02 8.52 11.56
CA THR A 45 15.41 8.78 10.16
C THR A 45 14.43 8.25 9.12
N GLY A 46 13.35 7.59 9.54
CA GLY A 46 12.46 6.90 8.63
C GLY A 46 11.21 6.29 9.27
N GLN A 47 10.47 5.57 8.44
CA GLN A 47 9.26 4.88 8.86
C GLN A 47 9.18 3.51 8.18
N LEU A 48 8.97 2.46 8.98
CA LEU A 48 8.65 1.12 8.52
C LEU A 48 7.13 1.00 8.40
N LYS A 49 6.64 0.64 7.21
CA LYS A 49 5.23 0.37 6.97
C LYS A 49 5.04 -1.07 6.55
N VAL A 50 4.04 -1.73 7.14
CA VAL A 50 3.69 -3.11 6.83
C VAL A 50 2.23 -3.17 6.42
N TYR A 51 1.99 -3.81 5.28
CA TYR A 51 0.70 -3.96 4.64
C TYR A 51 0.31 -5.43 4.58
N ARG A 52 -0.99 -5.70 4.66
CA ARG A 52 -1.55 -7.05 4.51
C ARG A 52 -2.56 -7.07 3.37
N SER A 53 -2.44 -8.10 2.53
CA SER A 53 -3.42 -8.44 1.51
C SER A 53 -3.67 -9.95 1.56
N GLY A 54 -4.85 -10.32 2.08
CA GLY A 54 -5.21 -11.71 2.35
C GLY A 54 -4.18 -12.42 3.25
N GLN A 55 -3.51 -13.41 2.68
CA GLN A 55 -2.51 -14.26 3.34
C GLN A 55 -1.06 -13.78 3.14
N SER A 56 -0.87 -12.65 2.45
CA SER A 56 0.46 -12.10 2.17
C SER A 56 0.66 -10.82 2.96
N VAL A 57 1.88 -10.66 3.47
CA VAL A 57 2.34 -9.47 4.18
C VAL A 57 3.48 -8.84 3.39
N CYS A 58 3.43 -7.53 3.23
CA CYS A 58 4.39 -6.73 2.48
C CYS A 58 4.96 -5.64 3.37
N ALA A 59 6.27 -5.45 3.39
CA ALA A 59 6.92 -4.42 4.18
C ALA A 59 7.81 -3.53 3.32
N VAL A 60 7.83 -2.24 3.69
CA VAL A 60 8.66 -1.21 3.09
C VAL A 60 9.23 -0.29 4.17
N THR A 61 10.45 0.19 3.95
CA THR A 61 11.06 1.21 4.80
C THR A 61 11.21 2.49 4.00
N LEU A 62 10.61 3.57 4.50
CA LEU A 62 10.63 4.90 3.91
C LEU A 62 11.61 5.80 4.66
N ALA A 63 12.36 6.62 3.92
CA ALA A 63 13.15 7.69 4.50
C ALA A 63 12.25 8.85 4.92
N LYS A 64 12.48 9.41 6.11
CA LYS A 64 11.74 10.59 6.60
C LYS A 64 12.00 11.83 5.74
N HIS A 65 13.25 11.99 5.31
CA HIS A 65 13.70 13.07 4.43
C HIS A 65 14.32 12.43 3.18
N PRO A 66 13.55 12.23 2.10
CA PRO A 66 14.06 11.66 0.86
C PRO A 66 15.00 12.64 0.15
N GLY A 67 15.95 12.12 -0.63
CA GLY A 67 16.85 12.93 -1.46
C GLY A 67 18.24 12.31 -1.57
N ALA A 68 19.03 12.42 -0.51
CA ALA A 68 20.37 11.85 -0.48
C ALA A 68 20.33 10.31 -0.51
N ARG A 69 21.24 9.70 -1.28
CA ARG A 69 21.36 8.24 -1.39
C ARG A 69 22.01 7.65 -0.13
N ARG A 70 21.21 7.03 0.73
CA ARG A 70 21.60 6.52 2.05
C ARG A 70 21.42 5.02 2.14
N GLN A 71 22.16 4.37 3.04
CA GLN A 71 21.95 2.96 3.31
C GLN A 71 20.58 2.77 3.95
N MET A 72 19.76 1.90 3.37
CA MET A 72 18.45 1.54 3.89
C MET A 72 18.28 0.03 3.79
N SER A 73 17.50 -0.52 4.69
CA SER A 73 17.11 -1.92 4.63
C SER A 73 15.71 -2.12 5.15
N VAL A 74 15.09 -3.18 4.66
CA VAL A 74 13.83 -3.72 5.15
C VAL A 74 13.99 -5.23 5.29
N GLN A 75 13.47 -5.79 6.36
CA GLN A 75 13.45 -7.21 6.63
C GLN A 75 12.05 -7.58 7.10
N LEU A 76 11.52 -8.68 6.56
CA LEU A 76 10.22 -9.22 6.91
C LEU A 76 10.35 -10.72 7.13
N GLN A 77 9.81 -11.18 8.25
CA GLN A 77 9.90 -12.57 8.66
C GLN A 77 8.55 -13.06 9.17
N ALA A 78 8.06 -14.16 8.60
CA ALA A 78 6.98 -14.93 9.21
C ALA A 78 7.58 -15.91 10.22
N ARG A 79 6.90 -16.14 11.35
CA ARG A 79 7.37 -17.01 12.42
C ARG A 79 7.58 -18.42 11.87
N GLY A 80 8.75 -19.00 12.17
CA GLY A 80 9.18 -20.30 11.65
C GLY A 80 9.46 -20.34 10.14
N GLY A 81 9.52 -19.18 9.47
CA GLY A 81 9.99 -19.04 8.10
C GLY A 81 11.34 -18.31 8.02
N ARG A 82 11.96 -18.36 6.84
CA ARG A 82 13.18 -17.60 6.57
C ARG A 82 12.87 -16.10 6.47
N PRO A 83 13.71 -15.23 7.05
CA PRO A 83 13.56 -13.80 6.86
C PRO A 83 13.89 -13.42 5.42
N VAL A 84 13.07 -12.55 4.84
CA VAL A 84 13.29 -11.93 3.53
C VAL A 84 13.72 -10.50 3.77
N SER A 85 14.85 -10.08 3.19
CA SER A 85 15.37 -8.73 3.35
C SER A 85 15.77 -8.12 2.02
N ASP A 86 15.59 -6.81 1.92
CA ASP A 86 16.16 -5.98 0.87
C ASP A 86 17.01 -4.89 1.54
N SER A 87 18.23 -4.71 1.06
CA SER A 87 19.20 -3.79 1.65
C SER A 87 20.11 -3.21 0.59
N GLY A 88 20.37 -1.92 0.69
CA GLY A 88 21.17 -1.21 -0.30
C GLY A 88 21.19 0.28 -0.07
N ARG A 89 21.69 1.03 -1.06
CA ARG A 89 21.69 2.50 -1.01
C ARG A 89 20.53 3.04 -1.83
N PHE A 90 19.54 3.61 -1.16
CA PHE A 90 18.31 4.13 -1.74
C PHE A 90 18.13 5.61 -1.43
N THR A 91 17.26 6.30 -2.17
CA THR A 91 16.98 7.74 -2.00
C THR A 91 15.66 8.02 -1.29
N ARG A 92 14.67 7.12 -1.45
CA ARG A 92 13.32 7.26 -0.92
C ARG A 92 12.87 6.08 -0.06
N LEU A 93 13.16 4.86 -0.52
CA LEU A 93 12.56 3.63 0.00
C LEU A 93 13.47 2.42 -0.19
N ALA A 94 13.51 1.52 0.80
CA ALA A 94 13.95 0.12 0.64
C ALA A 94 12.73 -0.83 0.64
N GLY A 95 12.75 -1.85 -0.23
CA GLY A 95 11.63 -2.77 -0.47
C GLY A 95 10.96 -2.55 -1.84
N PRO A 96 9.87 -3.28 -2.13
CA PRO A 96 9.04 -4.06 -1.20
C PRO A 96 9.52 -5.50 -0.99
N VAL A 97 9.50 -5.96 0.27
CA VAL A 97 9.68 -7.39 0.60
C VAL A 97 8.35 -8.01 1.00
N ARG A 98 8.11 -9.26 0.56
CA ARG A 98 6.84 -9.96 0.77
C ARG A 98 7.06 -11.35 1.35
N VAL A 99 6.20 -11.74 2.27
CA VAL A 99 6.14 -13.10 2.81
C VAL A 99 4.69 -13.59 2.87
N ARG A 100 4.50 -14.90 2.76
CA ARG A 100 3.24 -15.56 3.11
C ARG A 100 3.18 -15.73 4.63
N ALA A 101 2.07 -15.35 5.24
CA ALA A 101 1.86 -15.40 6.69
C ALA A 101 0.45 -15.95 7.01
N VAL A 102 0.21 -17.21 6.63
CA VAL A 102 -1.06 -17.90 6.87
C VAL A 102 -1.14 -18.30 8.34
N HIS A 103 -1.86 -17.53 9.16
CA HIS A 103 -1.98 -17.74 10.62
C HIS A 103 -0.63 -17.78 11.37
N ARG A 104 0.37 -17.04 10.88
CA ARG A 104 1.68 -16.94 11.51
C ARG A 104 1.93 -15.51 11.92
N CYS A 105 2.42 -15.32 13.13
CA CYS A 105 2.96 -14.04 13.55
C CYS A 105 4.06 -13.58 12.59
N VAL A 106 4.12 -12.29 12.30
CA VAL A 106 5.15 -11.67 11.46
C VAL A 106 5.94 -10.66 12.24
N ARG A 107 7.19 -10.47 11.85
CA ARG A 107 8.09 -9.44 12.37
C ARG A 107 8.70 -8.69 11.20
N ALA A 108 8.65 -7.38 11.28
CA ALA A 108 9.29 -6.48 10.33
C ALA A 108 10.34 -5.62 11.03
N VAL A 109 11.46 -5.39 10.35
CA VAL A 109 12.54 -4.52 10.79
C VAL A 109 12.92 -3.62 9.63
N GLY A 110 13.04 -2.32 9.89
CA GLY A 110 13.48 -1.33 8.91
C GLY A 110 14.65 -0.54 9.45
N ALA A 111 15.54 -0.11 8.56
CA ALA A 111 16.62 0.80 8.90
C ALA A 111 16.85 1.85 7.81
N VAL A 112 17.18 3.07 8.22
CA VAL A 112 17.62 4.16 7.35
C VAL A 112 18.80 4.84 8.01
N SER A 113 19.94 4.89 7.32
CA SER A 113 21.17 5.57 7.75
C SER A 113 21.63 5.12 9.15
N GLY A 114 21.60 3.81 9.42
CA GLY A 114 22.04 3.21 10.69
C GLY A 114 21.01 3.24 11.82
N ARG A 115 19.94 4.04 11.74
CA ARG A 115 18.84 4.00 12.71
C ARG A 115 17.80 2.99 12.28
N LYS A 116 17.33 2.17 13.23
CA LYS A 116 16.42 1.06 12.99
C LYS A 116 15.15 1.15 13.81
N GLY A 117 14.07 0.60 13.26
CA GLY A 117 12.80 0.37 13.94
C GLY A 117 12.36 -1.07 13.72
N ALA A 118 11.77 -1.68 14.74
CA ALA A 118 11.25 -3.04 14.68
C ALA A 118 9.80 -3.07 15.14
N SER A 119 8.97 -3.89 14.50
CA SER A 119 7.55 -4.03 14.84
C SER A 119 7.28 -4.94 16.04
N GLY A 120 8.25 -5.75 16.46
CA GLY A 120 7.98 -6.96 17.24
C GLY A 120 7.23 -8.01 16.42
N TRP A 121 6.74 -9.06 17.08
CA TRP A 121 5.83 -10.04 16.47
C TRP A 121 4.40 -9.52 16.55
N PHE A 122 3.68 -9.55 15.43
CA PHE A 122 2.28 -9.13 15.33
C PHE A 122 1.55 -9.97 14.27
N LEU A 123 0.22 -9.87 14.15
CA LEU A 123 -0.60 -10.80 13.35
C LEU A 123 -0.48 -12.27 13.78
N CYS A 124 -0.29 -12.47 15.08
CA CYS A 124 -0.87 -13.61 15.74
C CYS A 124 -2.38 -13.31 15.87
#